data_AF-A0A929HH91-F1
#
_entry.id   AF-A0A929HH91-F1
#
_cell.length_a   1.000
_cell.length_b   1.000
_cell.length_c   1.000
_cell.angle_alpha   90.00
_cell.angle_beta   90.00
_cell.angle_gamma   90.00
#
_symmetry.space_group_name_H-M   'P 1'
#
loop_
_entity.id
_entity.type
_entity.pdbx_description
1 polymer ?
#
loop_
_entity_poly.entity_id
_entity_poly.type
_entity_poly.pdbx_seq_one_letter_code
_entity_poly.pdbx_strand_id
1 'polypeptide(L)'
;LGLDFSQALLDVAKNSVWDAPNVAYACADFADSAWDRQLPTTSYDLIFSFAVFHHLPGKKLRQKTIKKIASHMKPGGQFIHSHWQFLNSAKLQARIQPWSVIGLNAAQVDEGDYLLDWRRGGYGLRYIHHTSVNELESLAAETGFRVIDCFYSDGAEGNLGLYQIWEKHPNF
;
A
#
# COMPACT_ATOMS: atom_id res chain seq x y z
N LEU A 1 8.86 -13.97 -2.64
CA LEU A 1 9.72 -12.79 -2.53
C LEU A 1 9.02 -11.78 -1.63
N GLY A 2 9.66 -11.35 -0.54
CA GLY A 2 9.17 -10.25 0.31
C GLY A 2 9.91 -8.96 -0.01
N LEU A 3 9.18 -7.85 -0.11
CA LEU A 3 9.72 -6.51 -0.38
C LEU A 3 9.36 -5.58 0.77
N ASP A 4 10.31 -4.75 1.19
CA ASP A 4 10.11 -3.66 2.15
C ASP A 4 11.18 -2.59 1.91
N PHE A 5 10.89 -1.32 2.21
CA PHE A 5 11.89 -0.26 2.12
C PHE A 5 12.82 -0.25 3.34
N SER A 6 12.40 -0.87 4.45
CA SER A 6 13.12 -0.93 5.70
C SER A 6 13.99 -2.18 5.78
N GLN A 7 15.31 -1.99 5.69
CA GLN A 7 16.27 -3.08 5.89
C GLN A 7 16.10 -3.76 7.25
N ALA A 8 15.78 -2.99 8.30
CA ALA A 8 15.55 -3.51 9.64
C ALA A 8 14.33 -4.46 9.70
N LEU A 9 13.23 -4.15 8.99
CA LEU A 9 12.07 -5.05 8.93
C LEU A 9 12.38 -6.30 8.11
N LEU A 10 13.15 -6.19 7.02
CA LEU A 10 13.62 -7.34 6.26
C LEU A 10 14.50 -8.28 7.10
N ASP A 11 15.37 -7.74 7.95
CA ASP A 11 16.23 -8.54 8.80
C ASP A 11 15.42 -9.25 9.91
N VAL A 12 14.40 -8.59 10.47
CA VAL A 12 13.43 -9.24 11.35
C VAL A 12 12.71 -10.37 10.61
N ALA A 13 12.23 -10.11 9.38
CA ALA A 13 11.53 -11.11 8.58
C ALA A 13 12.40 -12.35 8.32
N LYS A 14 13.65 -12.15 7.88
CA LYS A 14 14.62 -13.24 7.66
C LYS A 14 14.85 -14.09 8.90
N ASN A 15 14.90 -13.47 10.09
CA ASN A 15 15.11 -14.16 11.36
C ASN A 15 13.83 -14.80 11.93
N SER A 16 12.65 -14.37 11.47
CA SER A 16 11.35 -14.87 11.93
C SER A 16 10.83 -16.07 11.15
N VAL A 17 11.28 -16.26 9.91
CA VAL A 17 10.83 -17.37 9.09
C VAL A 17 11.59 -18.63 9.46
N TRP A 18 10.84 -19.63 9.94
CA TRP A 18 11.29 -21.01 10.12
C TRP A 18 11.81 -21.56 8.80
N ASP A 19 13.12 -21.46 8.58
CA ASP A 19 13.95 -22.08 7.54
C ASP A 19 13.19 -22.51 6.28
N ALA A 20 12.53 -21.56 5.62
CA ALA A 20 11.76 -21.82 4.40
C ALA A 20 12.70 -21.65 3.20
N PRO A 21 13.12 -22.74 2.53
CA PRO A 21 14.18 -22.70 1.52
C PRO A 21 13.82 -21.88 0.26
N ASN A 22 12.55 -21.51 0.10
CA ASN A 22 12.02 -20.86 -1.10
C ASN A 22 11.57 -19.41 -0.86
N VAL A 23 12.10 -18.75 0.18
CA VAL A 23 11.76 -17.36 0.50
C VAL A 23 12.97 -16.45 0.29
N ALA A 24 12.84 -15.53 -0.66
CA ALA A 24 13.79 -14.44 -0.88
C ALA A 24 13.22 -13.12 -0.37
N TYR A 25 14.11 -12.18 -0.04
CA TYR A 25 13.80 -10.83 0.41
C TYR A 25 14.64 -9.80 -0.36
N ALA A 26 14.06 -8.66 -0.70
CA ALA A 26 14.79 -7.56 -1.31
C ALA A 26 14.30 -6.21 -0.76
N CYS A 27 15.23 -5.26 -0.63
CA CYS A 27 14.90 -3.89 -0.29
C CYS A 27 14.33 -3.18 -1.52
N ALA A 28 13.15 -2.58 -1.37
CA ALA A 28 12.48 -1.84 -2.43
C ALA A 28 11.69 -0.67 -1.85
N ASP A 29 11.96 0.53 -2.35
CA ASP A 29 11.18 1.74 -2.05
C ASP A 29 10.29 2.08 -3.23
N PHE A 30 8.98 1.98 -3.07
CA PHE A 30 8.02 2.29 -4.14
C PHE A 30 8.03 3.76 -4.58
N ALA A 31 8.64 4.68 -3.82
CA ALA A 31 8.90 6.04 -4.26
C ALA A 31 10.03 6.13 -5.31
N ASP A 32 10.95 5.16 -5.35
CA ASP A 32 12.00 5.08 -6.36
C ASP A 32 11.46 4.46 -7.65
N SER A 33 11.53 5.20 -8.76
CA SER A 33 11.17 4.70 -10.09
C SER A 33 11.87 3.41 -10.53
N ALA A 34 12.99 3.04 -9.90
CA ALA A 34 13.82 1.88 -10.21
C ALA A 34 13.70 0.71 -9.22
N TRP A 35 12.73 0.74 -8.30
CA TRP A 35 12.58 -0.24 -7.21
C TRP A 35 12.49 -1.70 -7.66
N ASP A 36 12.04 -1.94 -8.89
CA ASP A 36 11.79 -3.24 -9.49
C ASP A 36 12.99 -3.84 -10.24
N ARG A 37 14.07 -3.08 -10.46
CA ARG A 37 15.19 -3.52 -11.32
C ARG A 37 15.86 -4.80 -10.86
N GLN A 38 15.77 -5.11 -9.57
CA GLN A 38 16.39 -6.28 -8.95
C GLN A 38 15.41 -7.44 -8.73
N LEU A 39 14.17 -7.33 -9.23
CA LEU A 39 13.22 -8.43 -9.08
C LEU A 39 13.66 -9.63 -9.93
N PRO A 40 13.64 -10.85 -9.36
CA PRO A 40 14.16 -12.05 -10.03
C PRO A 40 13.27 -12.54 -11.17
N THR A 41 12.03 -12.05 -11.27
CA THR A 41 11.07 -12.44 -12.30
C THR A 41 10.02 -11.34 -12.53
N THR A 42 9.35 -11.42 -13.67
CA THR A 42 8.25 -10.57 -14.12
C THR A 42 6.94 -11.35 -14.28
N SER A 43 6.85 -12.55 -13.70
CA SER A 43 5.73 -13.48 -13.92
C SER A 43 5.19 -14.04 -12.61
N TYR A 44 4.78 -13.18 -11.69
CA TYR A 44 4.10 -13.61 -10.47
C TYR A 44 2.63 -13.99 -10.74
N ASP A 45 2.20 -15.13 -10.20
CA ASP A 45 0.80 -15.55 -10.20
C ASP A 45 -0.04 -14.77 -9.16
N LEU A 46 0.59 -14.43 -8.03
CA LEU A 46 -0.03 -13.74 -6.91
C LEU A 46 0.93 -12.70 -6.32
N ILE A 47 0.41 -11.50 -6.08
CA ILE A 47 1.09 -10.43 -5.34
C ILE A 47 0.16 -9.98 -4.22
N PHE A 48 0.68 -9.79 -3.01
CA PHE A 48 -0.06 -9.19 -1.92
C PHE A 48 0.66 -7.98 -1.34
N SER A 49 -0.10 -6.97 -0.90
CA SER A 49 0.44 -5.76 -0.29
C SER A 49 -0.53 -5.22 0.77
N PHE A 50 -0.25 -5.53 2.03
CA PHE A 50 -1.13 -5.16 3.13
C PHE A 50 -0.61 -3.93 3.84
N ALA A 51 -1.48 -2.94 4.00
CA ALA A 51 -1.20 -1.71 4.70
C ALA A 51 0.03 -0.92 4.18
N VAL A 52 0.23 -0.87 2.85
CA VAL A 52 1.36 -0.16 2.23
C VAL A 52 0.91 1.09 1.46
N PHE A 53 -0.05 0.95 0.54
CA PHE A 53 -0.35 1.97 -0.46
C PHE A 53 -0.87 3.29 0.08
N HIS A 54 -1.48 3.28 1.26
CA HIS A 54 -1.92 4.49 1.94
C HIS A 54 -0.75 5.37 2.44
N HIS A 55 0.48 4.88 2.39
CA HIS A 55 1.69 5.67 2.65
C HIS A 55 2.27 6.33 1.39
N LEU A 56 1.77 6.03 0.19
CA LEU A 56 2.30 6.58 -1.06
C LEU A 56 1.57 7.89 -1.45
N PRO A 57 2.28 9.04 -1.42
CA PRO A 57 1.67 10.33 -1.74
C PRO A 57 1.41 10.50 -3.23
N GLY A 58 0.29 11.14 -3.54
CA GLY A 58 -0.08 11.51 -4.91
C GLY A 58 -0.63 10.38 -5.77
N LYS A 59 -1.73 10.66 -6.48
CA LYS A 59 -2.35 9.71 -7.42
C LYS A 59 -1.37 9.16 -8.46
N LYS A 60 -0.47 10.01 -9.00
CA LYS A 60 0.50 9.62 -10.03
C LYS A 60 1.50 8.57 -9.53
N LEU A 61 1.95 8.64 -8.28
CA LEU A 61 2.87 7.66 -7.73
C LEU A 61 2.16 6.31 -7.55
N ARG A 62 0.97 6.32 -6.94
CA ARG A 62 0.13 5.13 -6.78
C ARG A 62 -0.15 4.43 -8.12
N GLN A 63 -0.55 5.19 -9.14
CA GLN A 63 -0.75 4.67 -10.51
C GLN A 63 0.52 4.05 -11.09
N LYS A 64 1.68 4.73 -10.99
CA LYS A 64 2.95 4.21 -11.52
C LYS A 64 3.37 2.92 -10.83
N THR A 65 3.26 2.87 -9.51
CA THR A 65 3.59 1.69 -8.71
C THR A 65 2.71 0.51 -9.09
N ILE A 66 1.40 0.72 -9.22
CA ILE A 66 0.47 -0.36 -9.60
C ILE A 66 0.71 -0.82 -11.05
N LYS A 67 0.98 0.09 -11.99
CA LYS A 67 1.36 -0.31 -13.37
C LYS A 67 2.62 -1.16 -13.40
N LYS A 68 3.59 -0.84 -12.55
CA LYS A 68 4.81 -1.62 -12.40
C LYS A 68 4.53 -2.98 -11.77
N ILE A 69 3.68 -3.05 -10.75
CA ILE A 69 3.17 -4.33 -10.22
C ILE A 69 2.53 -5.17 -11.33
N ALA A 70 1.64 -4.58 -12.14
CA ALA A 70 1.02 -5.25 -13.27
C ALA A 70 2.05 -5.80 -14.27
N SER A 71 3.13 -5.07 -14.58
CA SER A 71 4.17 -5.54 -15.50
C SER A 71 4.99 -6.70 -14.96
N HIS A 72 4.94 -6.98 -13.65
CA HIS A 72 5.57 -8.14 -13.02
C HIS A 72 4.60 -9.32 -12.79
N MET A 73 3.35 -9.22 -13.28
CA MET A 73 2.34 -10.26 -13.12
C MET A 73 2.00 -10.97 -14.42
N LYS A 74 1.68 -12.26 -14.31
CA LYS A 74 1.09 -13.02 -15.42
C LYS A 74 -0.31 -12.50 -15.75
N PRO A 75 -0.76 -12.62 -17.02
CA PRO A 75 -2.17 -12.53 -17.38
C PRO A 75 -3.04 -13.36 -16.43
N GLY A 76 -4.11 -12.76 -15.88
CA GLY A 76 -4.99 -13.44 -14.91
C GLY A 76 -4.41 -13.60 -13.50
N GLY A 77 -3.20 -13.13 -13.23
CA GLY A 77 -2.62 -13.11 -11.89
C GLY A 77 -3.39 -12.15 -10.97
N GLN A 78 -3.32 -12.41 -9.66
CA GLN A 78 -4.09 -11.66 -8.66
C GLN A 78 -3.21 -10.73 -7.82
N PHE A 79 -3.70 -9.51 -7.61
CA PHE A 79 -3.10 -8.51 -6.73
C PHE A 79 -4.06 -8.24 -5.56
N ILE A 80 -3.67 -8.65 -4.36
CA ILE A 80 -4.49 -8.55 -3.15
C ILE A 80 -3.89 -7.49 -2.24
N HIS A 81 -4.66 -6.48 -1.87
CA HIS A 81 -4.10 -5.37 -1.08
C HIS A 81 -5.09 -4.80 -0.09
N SER A 82 -4.56 -4.05 0.88
CA SER A 82 -5.37 -3.39 1.89
C SER A 82 -5.01 -1.93 2.13
N HIS A 83 -6.04 -1.13 2.38
CA HIS A 83 -5.99 0.30 2.60
C HIS A 83 -6.58 0.64 3.97
N TRP A 84 -5.89 1.50 4.72
CA TRP A 84 -6.31 1.83 6.08
C TRP A 84 -7.50 2.80 6.07
N GLN A 85 -8.57 2.43 6.77
CA GLN A 85 -9.81 3.18 6.91
C GLN A 85 -9.87 3.85 8.29
N PHE A 86 -8.81 4.56 8.66
CA PHE A 86 -8.66 5.16 9.99
C PHE A 86 -9.74 6.19 10.34
N LEU A 87 -10.40 6.78 9.33
CA LEU A 87 -11.54 7.66 9.52
C LEU A 87 -12.75 6.91 10.11
N ASN A 88 -12.81 5.58 10.08
CA ASN A 88 -13.85 4.81 10.75
C ASN A 88 -13.67 4.73 12.27
N SER A 89 -12.55 5.23 12.82
CA SER A 89 -12.27 5.23 14.25
C SER A 89 -12.13 6.64 14.81
N ALA A 90 -13.04 7.04 15.70
CA ALA A 90 -12.95 8.32 16.41
C ALA A 90 -11.61 8.48 17.16
N LYS A 91 -11.07 7.38 17.71
CA LYS A 91 -9.77 7.36 18.39
C LYS A 91 -8.61 7.66 17.45
N LEU A 92 -8.67 7.21 16.20
CA LEU A 92 -7.63 7.47 15.20
C LEU A 92 -7.82 8.84 14.55
N GLN A 93 -9.06 9.27 14.31
CA GLN A 93 -9.36 10.63 13.86
C GLN A 93 -8.81 11.68 14.84
N ALA A 94 -8.90 11.44 16.15
CA ALA A 94 -8.34 12.33 17.18
C ALA A 94 -6.79 12.47 17.13
N ARG A 95 -6.10 11.71 16.27
CA ARG A 95 -4.66 11.80 16.04
C ARG A 95 -4.28 12.60 14.80
N ILE A 96 -5.26 13.04 14.01
CA ILE A 96 -5.04 13.88 12.85
C ILE A 96 -4.45 15.22 13.32
N GLN A 97 -3.34 15.61 12.70
CA GLN A 97 -2.63 16.85 12.97
C GLN A 97 -2.84 17.83 11.81
N PRO A 98 -2.85 19.15 12.08
CA PRO A 98 -2.93 20.12 11.00
C PRO A 98 -1.61 20.16 10.21
N TRP A 99 -1.72 20.35 8.90
CA TRP A 99 -0.57 20.46 7.98
C TRP A 99 0.43 21.57 8.36
N SER A 100 -0.04 22.61 9.05
CA SER A 100 0.78 23.72 9.51
C SER A 100 1.91 23.29 10.46
N VAL A 101 1.79 22.14 11.13
CA VAL A 101 2.84 21.58 12.00
C VAL A 101 4.10 21.24 11.21
N ILE A 102 3.98 20.95 9.92
CA ILE A 102 5.11 20.68 9.01
C ILE A 102 5.28 21.77 7.95
N GLY A 103 4.69 22.94 8.16
CA GLY A 103 4.80 24.09 7.24
C GLY A 103 4.02 23.94 5.93
N LEU A 104 3.08 22.99 5.85
CA LEU A 104 2.19 22.82 4.69
C LEU A 104 0.79 23.39 4.97
N ASN A 105 0.03 23.59 3.90
CA ASN A 105 -1.39 23.93 3.96
C ASN A 105 -2.23 23.01 3.06
N ALA A 106 -3.56 23.10 3.18
CA ALA A 106 -4.49 22.22 2.48
C ALA A 106 -4.43 22.32 0.95
N ALA A 107 -3.94 23.42 0.37
CA ALA A 107 -3.78 23.57 -1.08
C ALA A 107 -2.51 22.89 -1.63
N GLN A 108 -1.63 22.37 -0.75
CA GLN A 108 -0.38 21.70 -1.13
C GLN A 108 -0.46 20.17 -1.04
N VAL A 109 -1.64 19.64 -0.68
CA VAL A 109 -1.88 18.20 -0.50
C VAL A 109 -3.14 17.79 -1.25
N ASP A 110 -3.28 16.50 -1.52
CA ASP A 110 -4.46 15.99 -2.23
C ASP A 110 -5.65 15.81 -1.26
N GLU A 111 -6.86 15.84 -1.81
CA GLU A 111 -8.04 15.41 -1.05
C GLU A 111 -7.86 13.97 -0.56
N GLY A 112 -8.25 13.71 0.70
CA GLY A 112 -8.03 12.42 1.34
C GLY A 112 -6.63 12.26 1.95
N ASP A 113 -5.74 13.24 1.83
CA ASP A 113 -4.45 13.24 2.54
C ASP A 113 -4.60 13.72 3.98
N TYR A 114 -3.96 13.00 4.89
CA TYR A 114 -3.93 13.34 6.31
C TYR A 114 -2.53 13.19 6.89
N LEU A 115 -2.24 14.04 7.87
CA LEU A 115 -1.08 13.91 8.75
C LEU A 115 -1.55 13.30 10.06
N LEU A 116 -1.05 12.14 10.44
CA LEU A 116 -1.39 11.49 11.71
C LEU A 116 -0.18 11.45 12.62
N ASP A 117 -0.41 11.60 13.91
CA ASP A 117 0.63 11.31 14.89
C ASP A 117 0.84 9.79 15.11
N TRP A 118 2.07 9.48 15.46
CA TRP A 118 2.54 8.20 15.97
C TRP A 118 3.09 8.45 17.38
N ARG A 119 2.62 7.67 18.35
CA ARG A 119 2.95 7.88 19.77
C ARG A 119 3.62 6.67 20.45
N ARG A 120 3.86 5.57 19.72
CA ARG A 120 4.42 4.34 20.30
C ARG A 120 5.95 4.30 20.15
N GLY A 121 6.69 4.28 21.25
CA GLY A 121 8.16 4.31 21.18
C GLY A 121 8.75 5.65 20.74
N GLY A 122 7.96 6.73 20.86
CA GLY A 122 8.34 8.08 20.48
C GLY A 122 7.18 8.85 19.85
N TYR A 123 7.38 10.16 19.67
CA TYR A 123 6.49 11.01 18.86
C TYR A 123 7.00 11.08 17.43
N GLY A 124 6.11 10.86 16.47
CA GLY A 124 6.38 11.02 15.04
C GLY A 124 5.14 11.47 14.29
N LEU A 125 5.33 11.99 13.09
CA LEU A 125 4.26 12.37 12.18
C LEU A 125 4.36 11.49 10.94
N ARG A 126 3.22 10.99 10.45
CA ARG A 126 3.16 10.17 9.24
C ARG A 126 2.08 10.68 8.31
N TYR A 127 2.41 10.70 7.02
CA TYR A 127 1.45 10.86 5.94
C TYR A 127 0.59 9.59 5.83
N ILE A 128 -0.72 9.77 5.64
CA ILE A 128 -1.66 8.71 5.29
C ILE A 128 -2.66 9.26 4.28
N HIS A 129 -2.88 8.53 3.21
CA HIS A 129 -3.95 8.76 2.25
C HIS A 129 -5.15 7.85 2.56
N HIS A 130 -6.32 8.44 2.79
CA HIS A 130 -7.57 7.71 2.91
C HIS A 130 -8.18 7.47 1.53
N THR A 131 -8.10 6.22 1.07
CA THR A 131 -8.62 5.82 -0.24
C THR A 131 -10.07 5.35 -0.12
N SER A 132 -10.94 5.83 -1.03
CA SER A 132 -12.32 5.34 -1.17
C SER A 132 -12.42 4.12 -2.08
N VAL A 133 -13.53 3.37 -1.99
CA VAL A 133 -13.81 2.26 -2.92
C VAL A 133 -13.81 2.73 -4.37
N ASN A 134 -14.46 3.86 -4.68
CA ASN A 134 -14.52 4.41 -6.04
C ASN A 134 -13.14 4.81 -6.58
N GLU A 135 -12.26 5.36 -5.73
CA GLU A 135 -10.89 5.68 -6.13
C GLU A 135 -10.11 4.40 -6.48
N LEU A 136 -10.26 3.34 -5.67
CA LEU A 136 -9.64 2.05 -5.95
C LEU A 136 -10.16 1.40 -7.24
N GLU A 137 -11.47 1.40 -7.46
CA GLU A 137 -12.07 0.88 -8.71
C GLU A 137 -11.57 1.64 -9.94
N SER A 138 -11.50 2.97 -9.85
CA SER A 138 -10.94 3.80 -10.92
C SER A 138 -9.46 3.48 -11.16
N LEU A 139 -8.69 3.34 -10.09
CA LEU A 139 -7.27 3.02 -10.15
C LEU A 139 -7.02 1.64 -10.75
N ALA A 140 -7.84 0.63 -10.42
CA ALA A 140 -7.79 -0.69 -11.03
C ALA A 140 -7.98 -0.60 -12.55
N ALA A 141 -9.06 0.05 -13.00
CA ALA A 141 -9.37 0.21 -14.41
C ALA A 141 -8.27 0.96 -15.18
N GLU A 142 -7.73 2.05 -14.62
CA GLU A 142 -6.66 2.85 -15.19
C GLU A 142 -5.30 2.12 -15.30
N THR A 143 -5.15 1.00 -14.59
CA THR A 143 -3.89 0.26 -14.45
C THR A 143 -3.96 -1.19 -14.93
N GLY A 144 -5.04 -1.56 -15.62
CA GLY A 144 -5.15 -2.87 -16.27
C GLY A 144 -5.66 -3.99 -15.38
N PHE A 145 -6.37 -3.65 -14.32
CA PHE A 145 -6.98 -4.61 -13.41
C PHE A 145 -8.49 -4.52 -13.43
N ARG A 146 -9.12 -5.65 -13.07
CA ARG A 146 -10.53 -5.72 -12.69
C ARG A 146 -10.63 -6.07 -11.21
N VAL A 147 -11.50 -5.38 -10.48
CA VAL A 147 -11.81 -5.72 -9.09
C VAL A 147 -12.67 -6.98 -9.07
N ILE A 148 -12.24 -7.98 -8.32
CA ILE A 148 -12.91 -9.28 -8.14
C ILE A 148 -13.71 -9.31 -6.84
N ASP A 149 -13.13 -8.74 -5.79
CA ASP A 149 -13.73 -8.71 -4.46
C ASP A 149 -13.33 -7.43 -3.73
N CYS A 150 -14.19 -6.99 -2.81
CA CYS A 150 -14.07 -5.77 -2.03
C CYS A 150 -14.77 -5.95 -0.69
N PHE A 151 -14.02 -5.90 0.41
CA PHE A 151 -14.58 -6.08 1.75
C PHE A 151 -13.82 -5.31 2.80
N TYR A 152 -14.50 -5.06 3.92
CA TYR A 152 -13.91 -4.45 5.10
C TYR A 152 -13.50 -5.53 6.12
N SER A 153 -12.41 -5.29 6.83
CA SER A 153 -11.91 -6.12 7.94
C SER A 153 -11.19 -5.25 8.97
N ASP A 154 -10.62 -5.88 9.99
CA ASP A 154 -9.74 -5.30 11.01
C ASP A 154 -10.41 -4.32 11.99
N GLY A 155 -9.81 -4.19 13.17
CA GLY A 155 -10.39 -3.41 14.26
C GLY A 155 -11.51 -4.15 14.99
N ALA A 156 -12.02 -3.54 16.07
CA ALA A 156 -13.08 -4.16 16.87
C ALA A 156 -14.41 -4.19 16.10
N GLU A 157 -14.60 -3.22 15.22
CA GLU A 157 -15.78 -3.02 14.40
C GLU A 157 -15.67 -3.67 13.01
N GLY A 158 -14.53 -4.31 12.69
CA GLY A 158 -14.31 -5.03 11.44
C GLY A 158 -14.25 -4.12 10.20
N ASN A 159 -13.94 -2.84 10.37
CA ASN A 159 -13.98 -1.84 9.29
C ASN A 159 -12.78 -0.90 9.25
N LEU A 160 -11.64 -1.27 9.84
CA LEU A 160 -10.44 -0.46 9.80
C LEU A 160 -9.54 -0.75 8.59
N GLY A 161 -9.71 -1.85 7.89
CA GLY A 161 -9.03 -2.18 6.65
C GLY A 161 -10.05 -2.36 5.52
N LEU A 162 -9.82 -1.70 4.39
CA LEU A 162 -10.49 -1.98 3.13
C LEU A 162 -9.59 -2.89 2.31
N TYR A 163 -10.07 -4.08 1.98
CA TYR A 163 -9.37 -5.08 1.19
C TYR A 163 -9.97 -5.18 -0.20
N GLN A 164 -9.13 -5.33 -1.21
CA GLN A 164 -9.57 -5.70 -2.55
C GLN A 164 -8.70 -6.79 -3.17
N ILE A 165 -9.35 -7.63 -3.97
CA ILE A 165 -8.70 -8.62 -4.83
C ILE A 165 -8.84 -8.13 -6.26
N TRP A 166 -7.72 -7.89 -6.93
CA TRP A 166 -7.67 -7.43 -8.31
C TRP A 166 -7.12 -8.53 -9.20
N GLU A 167 -7.69 -8.71 -10.39
CA GLU A 167 -7.19 -9.62 -11.40
C GLU A 167 -6.63 -8.83 -12.58
N LYS A 168 -5.40 -9.16 -12.99
CA LYS A 168 -4.77 -8.52 -14.15
C LYS A 168 -5.49 -8.93 -15.43
N HIS A 169 -5.92 -7.95 -16.22
CA HIS A 169 -6.52 -8.20 -17.52
C HIS A 169 -5.55 -8.95 -18.44
N PRO A 170 -6.01 -9.97 -19.18
CA PRO A 170 -5.11 -10.75 -20.04
C PRO A 170 -4.43 -9.95 -21.16
N ASN A 171 -5.03 -8.82 -21.54
CA ASN A 171 -4.63 -8.01 -22.68
C ASN A 171 -3.93 -6.69 -22.26
N PHE A 172 -3.49 -6.58 -21.00
CA PHE A 172 -2.84 -5.39 -20.45
C PHE A 172 -1.41 -5.66 -20.00
#